data_AF-A0A920SN00-F1
#
_entry.id   AF-A0A920SN00-F1
#
_cell.length_a   1.000
_cell.length_b   1.000
_cell.length_c   1.000
_cell.angle_alpha   90.00
_cell.angle_beta   90.00
_cell.angle_gamma   90.00
#
_symmetry.space_group_name_H-M   'P 1'
#
loop_
_entity.id
_entity.type
_entity.pdbx_description
1 polymer ?
#
loop_
_entity_poly.entity_id
_entity_poly.type
_entity_poly.pdbx_seq_one_letter_code
_entity_poly.pdbx_strand_id
1 'polypeptide(L)' 'MGPELSMGMTNDFEIAIREGSTMVRVGTALFGART' A
#
# COMPACT_ATOMS: atom_id res chain seq x y z
N MET A 1 -16.67 -13.17 -2.86
CA MET A 1 -15.43 -12.45 -3.18
C MET A 1 -15.72 -10.98 -2.92
N GLY A 2 -14.99 -10.34 -2.01
CA GLY A 2 -15.19 -8.93 -1.68
C GLY A 2 -14.73 -7.99 -2.81
N PRO A 3 -15.06 -6.69 -2.74
CA PRO A 3 -14.53 -5.71 -3.69
C PRO A 3 -13.01 -5.60 -3.59
N GLU A 4 -12.35 -5.30 -4.71
CA GLU A 4 -10.93 -4.91 -4.67
C GLU A 4 -10.77 -3.55 -3.98
N LEU A 5 -9.79 -3.46 -3.08
CA LEU A 5 -9.50 -2.26 -2.30
C LEU A 5 -8.03 -1.89 -2.48
N SER A 6 -7.77 -0.82 -3.26
CA SER A 6 -6.43 -0.27 -3.44
C SER A 6 -6.16 0.83 -2.43
N MET A 7 -5.51 0.50 -1.31
CA MET A 7 -5.21 1.41 -0.21
C MET A 7 -3.85 1.09 0.42
N GLY A 8 -3.22 2.10 1.03
CA GLY A 8 -1.88 1.99 1.61
C GLY A 8 -0.76 2.33 0.63
N MET A 9 0.20 3.09 1.14
CA MET A 9 1.47 3.48 0.53
C MET A 9 2.64 2.99 1.40
N THR A 10 3.87 3.34 1.01
CA THR A 10 5.11 2.94 1.70
C THR A 10 5.07 3.03 3.22
N ASN A 11 4.43 4.06 3.80
CA ASN A 11 4.50 4.33 5.25
C ASN A 11 3.31 3.80 6.06
N ASP A 12 2.28 3.26 5.40
CA ASP A 12 1.03 2.85 6.06
C ASP A 12 0.44 1.55 5.49
N PHE A 13 1.18 0.81 4.66
CA PHE A 13 0.70 -0.44 4.06
C PHE A 13 0.29 -1.49 5.10
N GLU A 14 0.93 -1.55 6.27
CA GLU A 14 0.57 -2.48 7.35
C GLU A 14 -0.79 -2.17 7.97
N ILE A 15 -1.14 -0.88 8.08
CA ILE A 15 -2.46 -0.46 8.52
C ILE A 15 -3.47 -0.80 7.42
N ALA A 16 -3.14 -0.49 6.16
CA ALA A 16 -4.03 -0.78 5.04
C ALA A 16 -4.35 -2.28 4.91
N ILE A 17 -3.38 -3.17 5.14
CA ILE A 17 -3.61 -4.63 5.16
C ILE A 17 -4.57 -5.01 6.29
N ARG A 18 -4.39 -4.45 7.50
CA ARG A 18 -5.29 -4.70 8.65
C ARG A 18 -6.72 -4.20 8.40
N GLU A 19 -6.87 -3.12 7.65
CA GLU A 19 -8.17 -2.54 7.26
C GLU A 19 -8.77 -3.17 5.98
N GLY A 20 -8.17 -4.25 5.45
CA GLY A 20 -8.75 -5.04 4.36
C GLY A 20 -8.32 -4.64 2.94
N SER A 21 -7.21 -3.92 2.78
CA SER A 21 -6.63 -3.64 1.45
C SER A 21 -6.27 -4.93 0.72
N THR A 22 -6.63 -5.00 -0.56
CA THR A 22 -6.26 -6.09 -1.47
C THR A 22 -5.10 -5.70 -2.40
N MET A 23 -4.71 -4.42 -2.42
CA MET A 23 -3.60 -3.90 -3.21
C MET A 23 -2.97 -2.69 -2.52
N VAL A 24 -1.66 -2.76 -2.25
CA VAL A 24 -0.86 -1.67 -1.67
C VAL A 24 0.07 -1.05 -2.73
N ARG A 25 0.44 0.21 -2.54
CA ARG A 25 1.29 0.97 -3.49
C ARG A 25 2.63 1.32 -2.87
N VAL A 26 3.69 0.57 -3.19
CA VAL A 26 5.01 0.79 -2.59
C VAL A 26 5.93 1.48 -3.59
N GLY A 27 6.45 2.66 -3.22
CA GLY A 27 7.32 3.49 -4.05
C GLY A 27 8.69 3.68 -3.41
N THR A 28 8.81 4.67 -2.52
CA THR A 28 10.07 5.07 -1.88
C THR A 28 10.83 3.93 -1.20
N ALA A 29 10.15 2.95 -0.57
CA ALA A 29 10.85 1.81 0.03
C ALA A 29 11.49 0.87 -1.01
N LEU A 30 11.00 0.86 -2.25
CA LEU A 30 11.57 0.06 -3.33
C LEU A 30 12.57 0.86 -4.17
N PHE A 31 12.28 2.14 -4.43
CA PHE A 31 13.01 2.94 -5.43
C PHE A 31 13.77 4.13 -4.85
N GLY A 32 13.64 4.43 -3.56
CA GLY A 32 14.25 5.60 -2.93
C GLY A 32 13.52 6.92 -3.21
N ALA A 33 14.17 8.04 -2.86
CA ALA A 33 13.65 9.38 -3.12
C ALA A 33 13.66 9.68 -4.63
N ARG A 34 12.72 10.51 -5.09
CA ARG A 34 12.72 10.98 -6.48
C ARG A 34 13.86 11.97 -6.66
N THR A 35 14.60 11.84 -7.76
CA THR A 35 15.62 12.80 -8.22
C THR A 35 15.01 13.90 -9.07
#